data_AF-A0A7J6M430-F1
#
_entry.id   AF-A0A7J6M430-F1
#
_cell.length_a   1.000
_cell.length_b   1.000
_cell.length_c   1.000
_cell.angle_alpha   90.00
_cell.angle_beta   90.00
_cell.angle_gamma   90.00
#
_symmetry.space_group_name_H-M   'P 1'
#
loop_
_entity.id
_entity.type
_entity.pdbx_description
1 polymer ?
#
loop_
_entity_poly.entity_id
_entity_poly.type
_entity_poly.pdbx_seq_one_letter_code
_entity_poly.pdbx_strand_id
1 'polypeptide(L)'
;MLYVDDVGWVVAEENVLSVLTSILLIDEALGLDISLNLGYQWDLDNLTVSLPDDKRAKLLLDLAQIIDNYPGNSITPSLLDKVTGRLTWATQIAPLFSAELSPFYGLQAIVRKLHLHKAKVGDSLVRSAKVFRALLQSSTMASTTASQLLGWASSLDREAVVVADASLTGLGGVIFDTTSVAGADSRCSNLEWFTVDYAHNALLRTLIATSGGLSSSDIGPLELVASVIGILRALQRGADTVTVLSDNVATVACINRRRAKSPRMNEIMLRLRQAWPSLGYCVLADHVRGEANGLADFLSRSSSVQRNQMMSGLGVEVNVAPILQMLALSLL
;
A
#
# COMPACT_ATOMS: atom_id res chain seq x y z
N MET A 1 2.16 8.35 22.76
CA MET A 1 1.44 9.04 21.68
C MET A 1 -0.04 8.98 22.05
N LEU A 2 -0.66 10.10 22.42
CA LEU A 2 -2.11 10.14 22.64
C LEU A 2 -2.78 10.14 21.27
N TYR A 3 -3.58 9.11 20.98
CA TYR A 3 -4.62 9.23 19.95
C TYR A 3 -5.64 10.22 20.51
N VAL A 4 -5.94 11.29 19.78
CA VAL A 4 -6.70 12.44 20.31
C VAL A 4 -8.16 12.07 20.66
N ASP A 5 -8.67 10.99 20.08
CA ASP A 5 -10.07 10.56 20.20
C ASP A 5 -10.25 9.25 21.00
N ASP A 6 -9.18 8.49 21.26
CA ASP A 6 -9.24 7.18 21.93
C ASP A 6 -8.22 7.10 23.08
N VAL A 7 -8.65 6.61 24.24
CA VAL A 7 -7.77 6.28 25.36
C VAL A 7 -7.55 4.76 25.40
N GLY A 8 -6.28 4.35 25.37
CA GLY A 8 -5.88 2.95 25.48
C GLY A 8 -5.29 2.63 26.84
N TRP A 9 -5.68 1.50 27.43
CA TRP A 9 -5.08 0.95 28.63
C TRP A 9 -4.50 -0.43 28.33
N VAL A 10 -3.26 -0.66 28.79
CA VAL A 10 -2.60 -1.96 28.71
C VAL A 10 -2.68 -2.61 30.07
N VAL A 11 -3.32 -3.77 30.15
CA VAL A 11 -3.62 -4.48 31.40
C VAL A 11 -3.38 -5.97 31.19
N ALA A 12 -2.82 -6.66 32.19
CA ALA A 12 -2.72 -8.11 32.17
C ALA A 12 -4.12 -8.75 32.09
N GLU A 13 -4.26 -9.85 31.35
CA GLU A 13 -5.55 -10.48 31.01
C GLU A 13 -6.42 -10.73 32.25
N GLU A 14 -5.80 -11.25 33.32
CA GLU A 14 -6.47 -11.54 34.59
C GLU A 14 -7.04 -10.31 35.29
N ASN A 15 -6.55 -9.12 34.96
CA ASN A 15 -6.94 -7.84 35.57
C ASN A 15 -7.86 -6.99 34.68
N VAL A 16 -8.11 -7.42 33.42
CA VAL A 16 -8.88 -6.63 32.44
C VAL A 16 -10.24 -6.24 32.98
N LEU A 17 -11.01 -7.17 33.56
CA LEU A 17 -12.34 -6.87 34.09
C LEU A 17 -12.30 -5.86 35.25
N SER A 18 -11.32 -5.99 36.15
CA SER A 18 -11.18 -5.10 37.31
C SER A 18 -10.83 -3.68 36.88
N VAL A 19 -9.86 -3.53 35.98
CA VAL A 19 -9.43 -2.23 35.47
C VAL A 19 -10.51 -1.62 34.60
N LEU A 20 -11.14 -2.39 33.72
CA LEU A 20 -12.27 -1.95 32.90
C LEU A 20 -13.42 -1.42 33.76
N THR A 21 -13.79 -2.17 34.81
CA THR A 21 -14.85 -1.75 35.74
C THR A 21 -14.47 -0.45 36.44
N SER A 22 -13.20 -0.32 36.86
CA SER A 22 -12.71 0.90 37.51
C SER A 22 -12.75 2.12 36.58
N ILE A 23 -12.37 1.93 35.30
CA ILE A 23 -12.45 2.97 34.26
C ILE A 23 -13.90 3.38 34.06
N LEU A 24 -14.80 2.44 33.78
CA LEU A 24 -16.23 2.71 33.56
C LEU A 24 -16.88 3.42 34.76
N LEU A 25 -16.49 3.07 35.99
CA LEU A 25 -16.99 3.75 37.20
C LEU A 25 -16.48 5.19 37.32
N ILE A 26 -15.21 5.44 36.99
CA ILE A 26 -14.65 6.79 36.97
C ILE A 26 -15.35 7.63 35.89
N ASP A 27 -15.55 7.06 34.71
CA ASP A 27 -16.14 7.77 33.57
C ASP A 27 -17.62 8.09 33.80
N GLU A 28 -18.39 7.16 34.36
CA GLU A 28 -19.78 7.41 34.80
C GLU A 28 -19.81 8.53 35.86
N ALA A 29 -18.89 8.51 36.83
CA ALA A 29 -18.80 9.55 37.85
C ALA A 29 -18.43 10.93 37.27
N LEU A 30 -17.72 10.95 36.13
CA LEU A 30 -17.37 12.16 35.38
C LEU A 30 -18.45 12.58 34.36
N GLY A 31 -19.51 11.78 34.18
CA GLY A 31 -20.57 12.03 33.20
C GLY A 31 -20.12 11.87 31.75
N LEU A 32 -19.12 11.02 31.49
CA LEU A 32 -18.61 10.74 30.15
C LEU A 32 -19.38 9.58 29.52
N ASP A 33 -19.96 9.80 28.33
CA ASP A 33 -20.64 8.75 27.56
C ASP A 33 -19.59 7.99 26.71
N ILE A 34 -19.13 6.85 27.22
CA ILE A 34 -18.10 6.03 26.56
C ILE A 34 -18.73 4.77 25.98
N SER A 35 -18.62 4.64 24.66
CA SER A 35 -18.89 3.37 23.99
C SER A 35 -17.64 2.49 24.00
N LEU A 36 -17.71 1.31 24.63
CA LEU A 36 -16.65 0.31 24.51
C LEU A 36 -16.62 -0.22 23.07
N ASN A 37 -15.68 0.26 22.27
CA ASN A 37 -15.45 -0.28 20.94
C ASN A 37 -13.99 -0.68 20.83
N LEU A 38 -13.72 -1.96 21.09
CA LEU A 38 -12.44 -2.55 20.69
C LEU A 38 -12.45 -2.56 19.16
N GLY A 39 -11.90 -1.49 18.58
CA GLY A 39 -11.79 -1.28 17.16
C GLY A 39 -11.10 -2.48 16.54
N TYR A 40 -9.96 -2.88 17.10
CA TYR A 40 -9.11 -4.00 16.66
C TYR A 40 -8.71 -4.89 17.84
N GLN A 41 -8.22 -6.10 17.54
CA GLN A 41 -7.62 -6.99 18.51
C GLN A 41 -6.09 -6.86 18.43
N TRP A 42 -5.47 -6.50 19.55
CA TRP A 42 -4.02 -6.34 19.67
C TRP A 42 -3.43 -7.58 20.34
N ASP A 43 -2.43 -8.18 19.70
CA ASP A 43 -1.60 -9.22 20.27
C ASP A 43 -0.27 -8.57 20.67
N LEU A 44 -0.09 -8.33 21.97
CA LEU A 44 1.07 -7.63 22.51
C LEU A 44 2.32 -8.52 22.55
N ASP A 45 2.14 -9.84 22.63
CA ASP A 45 3.26 -10.79 22.64
C ASP A 45 3.92 -10.85 21.26
N ASN A 46 3.11 -10.81 20.21
CA ASN A 46 3.58 -10.81 18.82
C ASN A 46 3.67 -9.40 18.21
N LEU A 47 3.24 -8.35 18.93
CA LEU A 47 3.14 -6.97 18.46
C LEU A 47 2.33 -6.82 17.17
N THR A 48 1.24 -7.59 17.04
CA THR A 48 0.38 -7.60 15.86
C THR A 48 -1.01 -7.04 16.15
N VAL A 49 -1.69 -6.62 15.08
CA VAL A 49 -3.07 -6.13 15.12
C VAL A 49 -3.91 -6.95 14.15
N SER A 50 -5.10 -7.34 14.58
CA SER A 50 -6.03 -8.17 13.82
C SER A 50 -7.48 -7.70 13.96
N LEU A 51 -8.36 -8.23 13.11
CA LEU A 51 -9.80 -8.00 13.24
C LEU A 51 -10.38 -8.93 14.31
N PRO A 52 -11.25 -8.45 15.20
CA PRO A 52 -12.02 -9.30 16.10
C PRO A 52 -12.78 -10.39 15.32
N ASP A 53 -12.78 -11.61 15.85
CA ASP A 53 -13.33 -12.80 15.17
C ASP A 53 -14.80 -12.63 14.77
N ASP A 54 -15.62 -12.02 15.62
CA ASP A 54 -17.03 -11.79 15.35
C ASP A 54 -17.23 -10.78 14.20
N LYS A 55 -16.45 -9.70 14.17
CA LYS A 55 -16.47 -8.68 13.10
C LYS A 55 -15.97 -9.29 11.79
N ARG A 56 -14.91 -10.11 11.84
CA ARG A 56 -14.37 -10.87 10.71
C ARG A 56 -15.42 -11.83 10.14
N ALA A 57 -16.07 -12.64 10.97
CA ALA A 57 -17.11 -13.57 10.56
C ALA A 57 -18.31 -12.86 9.91
N LYS A 58 -18.77 -11.74 10.51
CA LYS A 58 -19.85 -10.91 9.96
C LYS A 58 -19.48 -10.35 8.58
N LEU A 59 -18.25 -9.89 8.39
CA LEU A 59 -17.77 -9.36 7.12
C LEU A 59 -17.66 -10.46 6.05
N LEU A 60 -17.19 -11.65 6.42
CA LEU A 60 -17.17 -12.82 5.53
C LEU A 60 -18.57 -13.21 5.06
N LEU A 61 -19.57 -13.17 5.95
CA LEU A 61 -20.97 -13.41 5.59
C LEU A 61 -21.51 -12.36 4.61
N ASP A 62 -21.26 -11.07 4.86
CA ASP A 62 -21.71 -10.03 3.95
C ASP A 62 -21.01 -10.14 2.57
N LEU A 63 -19.72 -10.50 2.52
CA LEU A 63 -18.99 -10.76 1.28
C LEU A 63 -19.52 -11.98 0.53
N ALA A 64 -19.85 -13.06 1.24
CA ALA A 64 -20.49 -14.24 0.67
C ALA A 64 -21.83 -13.87 0.00
N GLN A 65 -22.62 -12.97 0.61
CA GLN A 65 -23.86 -12.48 -0.04
C GLN A 65 -23.60 -11.75 -1.36
N ILE A 66 -22.46 -11.06 -1.51
CA ILE A 66 -22.09 -10.39 -2.76
C ILE A 66 -21.57 -11.39 -3.80
N ILE A 67 -20.77 -12.37 -3.37
CA ILE A 67 -20.09 -13.32 -4.25
C ILE A 67 -21.06 -14.43 -4.70
N ASP A 68 -21.73 -15.08 -3.75
CA ASP A 68 -22.46 -16.32 -3.98
C ASP A 68 -23.84 -16.05 -4.61
N ASN A 69 -24.40 -14.86 -4.38
CA ASN A 69 -25.63 -14.44 -5.05
C ASN A 69 -25.38 -13.80 -6.43
N TYR A 70 -24.18 -13.90 -7.03
CA TYR A 70 -23.89 -13.29 -8.34
C TYR A 70 -23.29 -14.31 -9.33
N PRO A 71 -23.97 -14.54 -10.47
CA PRO A 71 -24.10 -13.58 -11.57
C PRO A 71 -25.54 -13.15 -11.92
N GLY A 72 -25.83 -11.84 -11.92
CA GLY A 72 -27.06 -11.23 -12.43
C GLY A 72 -27.93 -10.48 -11.42
N ASN A 73 -27.63 -10.56 -10.12
CA ASN A 73 -28.43 -9.93 -9.07
C ASN A 73 -28.00 -8.50 -8.71
N SER A 74 -28.95 -7.74 -8.16
CA SER A 74 -28.71 -6.36 -7.73
C SER A 74 -28.49 -6.27 -6.22
N ILE A 75 -27.56 -5.42 -5.79
CA ILE A 75 -27.29 -5.10 -4.39
C ILE A 75 -28.10 -3.88 -3.95
N THR A 76 -28.52 -3.84 -2.68
CA THR A 76 -29.13 -2.65 -2.08
C THR A 76 -28.07 -1.63 -1.67
N PRO A 77 -28.35 -0.32 -1.72
CA PRO A 77 -27.44 0.72 -1.24
C PRO A 77 -27.01 0.50 0.21
N SER A 78 -27.94 0.07 1.07
CA SER A 78 -27.67 -0.21 2.49
C SER A 78 -26.64 -1.32 2.69
N LEU A 79 -26.76 -2.44 1.97
CA LEU A 79 -25.77 -3.52 2.04
C LEU A 79 -24.42 -3.07 1.47
N LEU A 80 -24.43 -2.35 0.35
CA LEU A 80 -23.21 -1.80 -0.26
C LEU A 80 -22.48 -0.84 0.68
N ASP A 81 -23.20 0.10 1.31
CA ASP A 81 -22.65 1.04 2.29
C ASP A 81 -22.08 0.32 3.52
N LYS A 82 -22.83 -0.64 4.06
CA LYS A 82 -22.41 -1.47 5.19
C LYS A 82 -21.12 -2.23 4.90
N VAL A 83 -21.05 -2.94 3.77
CA VAL A 83 -19.86 -3.71 3.39
C VAL A 83 -18.68 -2.79 3.10
N THR A 84 -18.89 -1.71 2.36
CA THR A 84 -17.81 -0.79 2.03
C THR A 84 -17.24 -0.12 3.27
N GLY A 85 -18.09 0.27 4.23
CA GLY A 85 -17.64 0.81 5.52
C GLY A 85 -16.80 -0.19 6.31
N ARG A 86 -17.24 -1.45 6.41
CA ARG A 86 -16.49 -2.52 7.09
C ARG A 86 -15.17 -2.85 6.40
N LEU A 87 -15.16 -2.91 5.07
CA LEU A 87 -13.92 -3.12 4.31
C LEU A 87 -12.97 -1.95 4.48
N THR A 88 -13.47 -0.70 4.48
CA THR A 88 -12.64 0.49 4.76
C THR A 88 -11.98 0.40 6.13
N TRP A 89 -12.74 0.03 7.16
CA TRP A 89 -12.23 -0.22 8.50
C TRP A 89 -11.20 -1.36 8.52
N ALA A 90 -11.48 -2.49 7.85
CA ALA A 90 -10.53 -3.61 7.77
C ALA A 90 -9.22 -3.23 7.05
N THR A 91 -9.28 -2.40 6.01
CA THR A 91 -8.08 -1.94 5.30
C THR A 91 -7.19 -1.01 6.12
N GLN A 92 -7.62 -0.46 7.25
CA GLN A 92 -6.72 0.32 8.11
C GLN A 92 -5.59 -0.57 8.67
N ILE A 93 -5.88 -1.84 8.98
CA ILE A 93 -4.87 -2.81 9.39
C ILE A 93 -4.35 -3.66 8.21
N ALA A 94 -4.89 -3.51 7.01
CA ALA A 94 -4.38 -4.14 5.79
C ALA A 94 -4.30 -3.13 4.65
N PRO A 95 -3.46 -2.08 4.78
CA PRO A 95 -3.51 -0.90 3.92
C PRO A 95 -3.25 -1.19 2.45
N LEU A 96 -2.51 -2.24 2.13
CA LEU A 96 -2.23 -2.68 0.76
C LEU A 96 -3.47 -3.06 -0.04
N PHE A 97 -4.56 -3.42 0.63
CA PHE A 97 -5.82 -3.78 -0.01
C PHE A 97 -6.73 -2.57 -0.28
N SER A 98 -6.30 -1.35 0.05
CA SER A 98 -7.08 -0.13 -0.16
C SER A 98 -7.43 0.11 -1.64
N ALA A 99 -6.59 -0.36 -2.57
CA ALA A 99 -6.86 -0.28 -4.00
C ALA A 99 -8.07 -1.15 -4.44
N GLU A 100 -8.33 -2.27 -3.74
CA GLU A 100 -9.46 -3.18 -3.99
C GLU A 100 -10.80 -2.58 -3.54
N LEU A 101 -10.80 -1.47 -2.80
CA LEU A 101 -12.02 -0.74 -2.47
C LEU A 101 -12.55 0.08 -3.65
N SER A 102 -11.74 0.30 -4.70
CA SER A 102 -12.11 1.18 -5.82
C SER A 102 -13.44 0.77 -6.49
N PRO A 103 -13.70 -0.52 -6.81
CA PRO A 103 -14.99 -0.94 -7.37
C PRO A 103 -16.19 -0.69 -6.43
N PHE A 104 -15.99 -0.81 -5.12
CA PHE A 104 -17.04 -0.54 -4.12
C PHE A 104 -17.42 0.94 -4.08
N TYR A 105 -16.42 1.83 -3.97
CA TYR A 105 -16.67 3.28 -4.01
C TYR A 105 -17.22 3.74 -5.36
N GLY A 106 -16.75 3.15 -6.46
CA GLY A 106 -17.26 3.44 -7.80
C GLY A 106 -18.76 3.13 -7.89
N LEU A 107 -19.19 1.97 -7.41
CA LEU A 107 -20.61 1.60 -7.40
C LEU A 107 -21.41 2.48 -6.44
N GLN A 108 -20.91 2.78 -5.24
CA GLN A 108 -21.56 3.70 -4.31
C GLN A 108 -21.78 5.08 -4.91
N ALA A 109 -20.77 5.63 -5.60
CA ALA A 109 -20.85 6.93 -6.25
C ALA A 109 -21.95 6.94 -7.32
N ILE A 110 -22.05 5.87 -8.13
CA ILE A 110 -23.11 5.72 -9.14
C ILE A 110 -24.49 5.62 -8.47
N VAL A 111 -24.63 4.77 -7.45
CA VAL A 111 -25.89 4.59 -6.69
C VAL A 111 -26.38 5.92 -6.13
N ARG A 112 -25.50 6.69 -5.50
CA ARG A 112 -25.83 8.00 -4.91
C ARG A 112 -26.17 9.04 -5.97
N LYS A 113 -25.39 9.12 -7.05
CA LYS A 113 -25.59 10.08 -8.15
C LYS A 113 -26.92 9.85 -8.89
N LEU A 114 -27.32 8.59 -9.05
CA LEU A 114 -28.51 8.21 -9.80
C LEU A 114 -29.72 7.86 -8.89
N HIS A 115 -29.59 8.03 -7.58
CA HIS A 115 -30.61 7.69 -6.58
C HIS A 115 -31.20 6.27 -6.74
N LEU A 116 -30.33 5.29 -7.00
CA LEU A 116 -30.77 3.92 -7.29
C LEU A 116 -31.20 3.19 -6.02
N HIS A 117 -32.37 2.55 -6.03
CA HIS A 117 -32.81 1.65 -4.96
C HIS A 117 -32.07 0.30 -4.97
N LYS A 118 -31.53 -0.09 -6.13
CA LYS A 118 -30.74 -1.30 -6.35
C LYS A 118 -29.73 -1.04 -7.46
N ALA A 119 -28.53 -1.60 -7.34
CA ALA A 119 -27.51 -1.51 -8.38
C ALA A 119 -27.03 -2.90 -8.80
N LYS A 120 -26.79 -3.07 -10.11
CA LYS A 120 -26.17 -4.30 -10.62
C LYS A 120 -24.71 -4.35 -10.17
N VAL A 121 -24.31 -5.50 -9.66
CA VAL A 121 -22.91 -5.73 -9.27
C VAL A 121 -22.09 -6.06 -10.51
N GLY A 122 -20.96 -5.40 -10.72
CA GLY A 122 -20.06 -5.71 -11.84
C GLY A 122 -19.03 -6.78 -11.48
N ASP A 123 -18.45 -7.43 -12.49
CA ASP A 123 -17.39 -8.45 -12.31
C ASP A 123 -16.19 -7.92 -11.53
N SER A 124 -15.86 -6.64 -11.69
CA SER A 124 -14.78 -5.98 -10.95
C SER A 124 -15.04 -5.96 -9.44
N LEU A 125 -16.27 -5.69 -9.01
CA LEU A 125 -16.64 -5.69 -7.59
C LEU A 125 -16.62 -7.11 -7.04
N VAL A 126 -17.13 -8.10 -7.78
CA VAL A 126 -17.09 -9.51 -7.36
C VAL A 126 -15.65 -9.99 -7.21
N ARG A 127 -14.78 -9.65 -8.16
CA ARG A 127 -13.36 -9.98 -8.08
C ARG A 127 -12.73 -9.38 -6.82
N SER A 128 -12.94 -8.10 -6.55
CA SER A 128 -12.42 -7.47 -5.33
C SER A 128 -13.03 -8.06 -4.06
N ALA A 129 -14.32 -8.42 -4.07
CA ALA A 129 -14.96 -9.13 -2.96
C ALA A 129 -14.32 -10.50 -2.69
N LYS A 130 -14.00 -11.27 -3.75
CA LYS A 130 -13.27 -12.54 -3.63
C LYS A 130 -11.86 -12.34 -3.06
N VAL A 131 -11.16 -11.28 -3.46
CA VAL A 131 -9.86 -10.91 -2.90
C VAL A 131 -9.97 -10.63 -1.41
N PHE A 132 -10.95 -9.82 -0.98
CA PHE A 132 -11.17 -9.54 0.44
C PHE A 132 -11.56 -10.78 1.23
N ARG A 133 -12.39 -11.67 0.66
CA ARG A 133 -12.75 -12.94 1.29
C ARG A 133 -11.51 -13.80 1.52
N ALA A 134 -10.66 -13.95 0.49
CA ALA A 134 -9.41 -14.70 0.60
C ALA A 134 -8.45 -14.09 1.65
N LEU A 135 -8.34 -12.76 1.70
CA LEU A 135 -7.56 -12.06 2.73
C LEU A 135 -8.11 -12.35 4.13
N LEU A 136 -9.40 -12.18 4.35
CA LEU A 136 -10.02 -12.36 5.68
C LEU A 136 -9.94 -13.82 6.17
N GLN A 137 -9.81 -14.77 5.24
CA GLN A 137 -9.59 -16.18 5.54
C GLN A 137 -8.11 -16.54 5.71
N SER A 138 -7.17 -15.67 5.30
CA SER A 138 -5.74 -15.94 5.44
C SER A 138 -5.24 -15.58 6.82
N SER A 139 -4.15 -16.23 7.24
CA SER A 139 -3.41 -15.85 8.45
C SER A 139 -2.73 -14.47 8.32
N THR A 140 -2.61 -13.92 7.11
CA THR A 140 -1.96 -12.64 6.82
C THR A 140 -2.66 -11.45 7.48
N MET A 141 -3.98 -11.51 7.72
CA MET A 141 -4.71 -10.47 8.47
C MET A 141 -4.39 -10.46 9.96
N ALA A 142 -3.82 -11.54 10.51
CA ALA A 142 -3.50 -11.64 11.92
C ALA A 142 -2.10 -11.08 12.27
N SER A 143 -1.34 -10.63 11.27
CA SER A 143 0.10 -10.38 11.41
C SER A 143 0.53 -8.97 10.98
N THR A 144 -0.39 -8.00 10.91
CA THR A 144 0.02 -6.60 10.68
C THR A 144 0.73 -6.09 11.91
N THR A 145 1.98 -5.67 11.77
CA THR A 145 2.76 -5.18 12.91
C THR A 145 2.28 -3.79 13.32
N ALA A 146 2.42 -3.44 14.60
CA ALA A 146 2.10 -2.10 15.09
C ALA A 146 2.86 -1.00 14.31
N SER A 147 4.12 -1.26 13.93
CA SER A 147 4.95 -0.39 13.08
C SER A 147 4.28 -0.08 11.75
N GLN A 148 3.71 -1.09 11.07
CA GLN A 148 2.99 -0.89 9.81
C GLN A 148 1.73 -0.04 9.99
N LEU A 149 0.97 -0.28 11.06
CA LEU A 149 -0.27 0.45 11.33
C LEU A 149 0.00 1.92 11.65
N LEU A 150 1.04 2.18 12.46
CA LEU A 150 1.41 3.52 12.90
C LEU A 150 2.25 4.28 11.87
N GLY A 151 2.72 3.60 10.82
CA GLY A 151 3.66 4.18 9.87
C GLY A 151 4.98 4.58 10.54
N TRP A 152 5.40 3.83 11.55
CA TRP A 152 6.59 4.12 12.33
C TRP A 152 7.62 3.01 12.13
N ALA A 153 8.86 3.39 11.86
CA ALA A 153 9.99 2.47 11.80
C ALA A 153 10.75 2.50 13.14
N SER A 154 10.99 1.33 13.72
CA SER A 154 11.89 1.19 14.86
C SER A 154 13.33 1.49 14.43
N SER A 155 14.17 1.96 15.34
CA SER A 155 15.61 2.11 15.07
C SER A 155 16.33 0.78 14.81
N LEU A 156 15.65 -0.34 15.07
CA LEU A 156 16.12 -1.70 14.78
C LEU A 156 15.73 -2.18 13.38
N ASP A 157 14.82 -1.49 12.70
CA ASP A 157 14.31 -1.88 11.39
C ASP A 157 15.34 -1.55 10.30
N ARG A 158 15.47 -2.43 9.31
CA ARG A 158 16.28 -2.15 8.12
C ARG A 158 15.51 -1.18 7.24
N GLU A 159 15.90 0.09 7.28
CA GLU A 159 15.31 1.11 6.43
C GLU A 159 16.10 1.28 5.13
N ALA A 160 15.36 1.27 4.03
CA ALA A 160 15.85 1.61 2.69
C ALA A 160 15.14 2.86 2.17
N VAL A 161 15.89 3.71 1.47
CA VAL A 161 15.37 4.86 0.74
C VAL A 161 15.40 4.56 -0.75
N VAL A 162 14.28 4.86 -1.40
CA VAL A 162 14.10 4.75 -2.84
C VAL A 162 13.90 6.16 -3.39
N VAL A 163 14.73 6.58 -4.33
CA VAL A 163 14.52 7.82 -5.08
C VAL A 163 14.32 7.42 -6.52
N ALA A 164 13.14 7.67 -7.07
CA ALA A 164 12.76 7.20 -8.39
C ALA A 164 12.11 8.30 -9.20
N ASP A 165 12.39 8.29 -10.50
CA ASP A 165 11.86 9.23 -11.46
C ASP A 165 11.57 8.53 -12.79
N ALA A 166 10.76 9.19 -13.61
CA ALA A 166 10.46 8.74 -14.95
C ALA A 166 10.31 9.89 -15.92
N SER A 167 10.70 9.60 -17.15
CA SER A 167 10.51 10.48 -18.29
C SER A 167 9.83 9.73 -19.43
N LEU A 168 9.60 10.41 -20.54
CA LEU A 168 9.05 9.77 -21.74
C LEU A 168 10.06 8.79 -22.40
N THR A 169 11.34 8.83 -22.02
CA THR A 169 12.36 7.92 -22.55
C THR A 169 12.52 6.66 -21.70
N GLY A 170 12.21 6.73 -20.41
CA GLY A 170 12.43 5.60 -19.52
C GLY A 170 12.22 5.90 -18.04
N LEU A 171 12.55 4.90 -17.23
CA LEU A 171 12.54 4.95 -15.77
C LEU A 171 13.97 5.01 -15.25
N GLY A 172 14.15 5.65 -14.11
CA GLY A 172 15.41 5.68 -13.37
C GLY A 172 15.16 5.67 -11.87
N GLY A 173 16.09 5.10 -11.11
CA GLY A 173 16.01 5.20 -9.66
C GLY A 173 17.23 4.67 -8.95
N VAL A 174 17.35 5.07 -7.69
CA VAL A 174 18.39 4.64 -6.77
C VAL A 174 17.78 4.12 -5.47
N ILE A 175 18.47 3.16 -4.87
CA ILE A 175 18.03 2.45 -3.67
C ILE A 175 19.24 2.32 -2.74
N PHE A 176 19.12 2.82 -1.52
CA PHE A 176 20.21 2.75 -0.55
C PHE A 176 19.66 2.58 0.87
N ASP A 177 20.44 1.96 1.75
CA ASP A 177 20.04 1.76 3.15
C ASP A 177 20.45 2.98 3.99
N THR A 178 19.63 3.37 4.98
CA THR A 178 19.96 4.48 5.89
C THR A 178 20.76 4.00 7.12
N THR A 179 20.67 2.71 7.43
CA THR A 179 21.39 2.11 8.56
C THR A 179 22.81 1.73 8.14
N SER A 180 23.76 2.65 8.36
CA SER A 180 25.17 2.31 8.20
C SER A 180 25.60 1.34 9.30
N VAL A 181 26.19 0.20 8.93
CA VAL A 181 26.94 -0.62 9.88
C VAL A 181 28.03 0.26 10.50
N ALA A 182 27.99 0.43 11.83
CA ALA A 182 28.95 1.26 12.55
C ALA A 182 30.39 0.86 12.19
N GLY A 183 31.14 1.75 11.52
CA GLY A 183 32.57 1.58 11.27
C GLY A 183 33.03 1.46 9.81
N ALA A 184 32.15 1.48 8.81
CA ALA A 184 32.52 1.59 7.39
C ALA A 184 32.20 2.99 6.84
N ASP A 185 33.03 3.54 5.96
CA ASP A 185 32.78 4.81 5.25
C ASP A 185 31.39 4.79 4.59
N SER A 186 30.44 5.44 5.27
CA SER A 186 29.05 4.99 5.36
C SER A 186 28.11 5.49 4.26
N ARG A 187 28.62 6.10 3.19
CA ARG A 187 27.76 6.89 2.29
C ARG A 187 27.40 6.24 0.97
N CYS A 188 28.05 5.15 0.55
CA CYS A 188 27.80 4.60 -0.81
C CYS A 188 27.93 3.07 -0.97
N SER A 189 28.28 2.29 0.06
CA SER A 189 28.58 0.85 -0.17
C SER A 189 27.38 0.00 -0.59
N ASN A 190 26.16 0.47 -0.29
CA ASN A 190 24.92 -0.27 -0.56
C ASN A 190 23.99 0.46 -1.56
N LEU A 191 24.55 1.38 -2.35
CA LEU A 191 23.79 2.06 -3.39
C LEU A 191 23.59 1.12 -4.57
N GLU A 192 22.33 0.86 -4.86
CA GLU A 192 21.88 0.21 -6.08
C GLU A 192 21.19 1.25 -6.95
N TRP A 193 21.30 1.09 -8.26
CA TRP A 193 20.59 1.92 -9.20
C TRP A 193 19.99 1.06 -10.31
N PHE A 194 18.92 1.55 -10.91
CA PHE A 194 18.27 0.87 -12.03
C PHE A 194 17.82 1.87 -13.07
N THR A 195 17.65 1.34 -14.28
CA THR A 195 17.08 2.08 -15.38
C THR A 195 16.33 1.14 -16.32
N VAL A 196 15.28 1.66 -16.95
CA VAL A 196 14.48 0.92 -17.92
C VAL A 196 14.18 1.84 -19.09
N ASP A 197 14.66 1.46 -20.28
CA ASP A 197 14.30 2.15 -21.52
C ASP A 197 12.89 1.75 -21.96
N TYR A 198 12.02 2.73 -22.15
CA TYR A 198 10.64 2.49 -22.56
C TYR A 198 10.52 1.94 -23.99
N ALA A 199 11.29 2.46 -24.93
CA ALA A 199 11.26 2.05 -26.33
C ALA A 199 11.69 0.59 -26.50
N HIS A 200 12.59 0.12 -25.63
CA HIS A 200 13.15 -1.23 -25.73
C HIS A 200 12.54 -2.24 -24.74
N ASN A 201 11.63 -1.83 -23.84
CA ASN A 201 11.05 -2.73 -22.84
C ASN A 201 9.55 -3.01 -23.07
N ALA A 202 9.24 -4.20 -23.59
CA ALA A 202 7.86 -4.61 -23.86
C ALA A 202 7.00 -4.75 -22.59
N LEU A 203 7.58 -5.18 -21.47
CA LEU A 203 6.85 -5.34 -20.20
C LEU A 203 6.38 -3.99 -19.66
N LEU A 204 7.25 -2.97 -19.71
CA LEU A 204 6.91 -1.62 -19.30
C LEU A 204 5.78 -1.03 -20.17
N ARG A 205 5.82 -1.26 -21.48
CA ARG A 205 4.72 -0.83 -22.38
C ARG A 205 3.39 -1.50 -22.03
N THR A 206 3.42 -2.79 -21.69
CA THR A 206 2.23 -3.53 -21.24
C THR A 206 1.68 -2.99 -19.93
N LEU A 207 2.55 -2.58 -19.00
CA LEU A 207 2.15 -2.01 -17.71
C LEU A 207 1.47 -0.64 -17.84
N ILE A 208 1.90 0.17 -18.80
CA ILE A 208 1.39 1.53 -19.00
C ILE A 208 0.20 1.57 -19.99
N ALA A 209 0.05 0.52 -20.81
CA ALA A 209 -1.10 0.27 -21.68
C ALA A 209 -1.45 1.43 -22.65
N THR A 210 -0.45 2.14 -23.17
CA THR A 210 -0.67 3.26 -24.11
C THR A 210 -0.72 2.78 -25.56
N SER A 211 -1.88 2.89 -26.21
CA SER A 211 -2.09 2.54 -27.62
C SER A 211 -1.56 3.59 -28.62
N GLY A 212 -1.26 4.81 -28.16
CA GLY A 212 -0.94 5.98 -29.00
C GLY A 212 0.44 6.60 -28.75
N GLY A 213 1.36 5.87 -28.14
CA GLY A 213 2.64 6.43 -27.66
C GLY A 213 2.52 7.13 -26.30
N LEU A 214 3.65 7.51 -25.72
CA LEU A 214 3.69 8.20 -24.43
C LEU A 214 3.42 9.70 -24.59
N SER A 215 2.77 10.26 -23.58
CA SER A 215 2.43 11.67 -23.43
C SER A 215 2.77 12.14 -22.02
N SER A 216 2.70 13.45 -21.79
CA SER A 216 2.86 14.01 -20.43
C SER A 216 1.87 13.45 -19.41
N SER A 217 0.70 12.95 -19.86
CA SER A 217 -0.28 12.31 -18.98
C SER A 217 0.17 10.95 -18.42
N ASP A 218 1.22 10.38 -18.99
CA ASP A 218 1.77 9.07 -18.62
C ASP A 218 2.90 9.17 -17.60
N ILE A 219 3.41 10.37 -17.33
CA ILE A 219 4.53 10.61 -16.41
C ILE A 219 4.18 10.11 -15.00
N GLY A 220 3.02 10.48 -14.45
CA GLY A 220 2.59 10.01 -13.12
C GLY A 220 2.52 8.47 -12.99
N PRO A 221 1.84 7.76 -13.92
CA PRO A 221 1.92 6.30 -13.97
C PRO A 221 3.33 5.73 -14.09
N LEU A 222 4.20 6.31 -14.94
CA LEU A 222 5.56 5.84 -15.12
C LEU A 222 6.40 6.01 -13.85
N GLU A 223 6.31 7.16 -13.19
CA GLU A 223 6.99 7.42 -11.92
C GLU A 223 6.52 6.48 -10.81
N LEU A 224 5.21 6.17 -10.78
CA LEU A 224 4.69 5.17 -9.87
C LEU A 224 5.27 3.78 -10.15
N VAL A 225 5.43 3.38 -11.42
CA VAL A 225 6.11 2.11 -11.77
C VAL A 225 7.57 2.14 -11.32
N ALA A 226 8.30 3.24 -11.53
CA ALA A 226 9.68 3.38 -11.08
C ALA A 226 9.77 3.23 -9.55
N SER A 227 8.90 3.90 -8.81
CA SER A 227 8.80 3.80 -7.36
C SER A 227 8.48 2.37 -6.89
N VAL A 228 7.53 1.70 -7.55
CA VAL A 228 7.16 0.31 -7.27
C VAL A 228 8.33 -0.65 -7.49
N ILE A 229 9.12 -0.46 -8.55
CA ILE A 229 10.32 -1.26 -8.80
C ILE A 229 11.31 -1.09 -7.65
N GLY A 230 11.56 0.16 -7.25
CA GLY A 230 12.45 0.48 -6.13
C GLY A 230 11.96 -0.13 -4.81
N ILE A 231 10.66 -0.02 -4.52
CA ILE A 231 10.04 -0.64 -3.34
C ILE A 231 10.28 -2.16 -3.35
N LEU A 232 9.88 -2.86 -4.40
CA LEU A 232 10.01 -4.32 -4.45
C LEU A 232 11.47 -4.77 -4.36
N ARG A 233 12.40 -4.01 -4.95
CA ARG A 233 13.82 -4.28 -4.84
C ARG A 233 14.35 -4.07 -3.42
N ALA A 234 13.94 -2.99 -2.75
CA ALA A 234 14.29 -2.75 -1.35
C ALA A 234 13.77 -3.89 -0.45
N LEU A 235 12.53 -4.35 -0.66
CA LEU A 235 11.98 -5.48 0.07
C LEU A 235 12.74 -6.79 -0.21
N GLN A 236 13.18 -7.04 -1.45
CA GLN A 236 14.03 -8.19 -1.79
C GLN A 236 15.40 -8.17 -1.09
N ARG A 237 15.91 -6.98 -0.72
CA ARG A 237 17.12 -6.84 0.11
C ARG A 237 16.86 -7.10 1.60
N GLY A 238 15.60 -7.30 1.98
CA GLY A 238 15.18 -7.47 3.37
C GLY A 238 15.06 -6.15 4.12
N ALA A 239 14.68 -5.06 3.43
CA ALA A 239 14.26 -3.84 4.10
C ALA A 239 12.91 -4.08 4.78
N ASP A 240 12.81 -3.71 6.05
CA ASP A 240 11.57 -3.74 6.83
C ASP A 240 10.74 -2.48 6.58
N THR A 241 11.44 -1.36 6.36
CA THR A 241 10.84 -0.07 6.00
C THR A 241 11.42 0.46 4.70
N VAL A 242 10.55 0.98 3.83
CA VAL A 242 10.95 1.66 2.59
C VAL A 242 10.39 3.07 2.55
N THR A 243 11.26 4.06 2.46
CA THR A 243 10.89 5.47 2.27
C THR A 243 11.11 5.85 0.81
N VAL A 244 10.04 6.22 0.10
CA VAL A 244 10.08 6.65 -1.30
C VAL A 244 10.13 8.17 -1.39
N LEU A 245 11.15 8.71 -2.03
CA LEU A 245 11.27 10.13 -2.33
C LEU A 245 10.88 10.36 -3.79
N SER A 246 9.87 11.19 -4.02
CA SER A 246 9.39 11.56 -5.36
C SER A 246 8.96 13.02 -5.38
N ASP A 247 9.22 13.72 -6.48
CA ASP A 247 8.74 15.09 -6.70
C ASP A 247 7.32 15.13 -7.31
N ASN A 248 6.74 13.97 -7.61
CA ASN A 248 5.37 13.86 -8.08
C ASN A 248 4.40 13.60 -6.93
N VAL A 249 3.66 14.64 -6.60
CA VAL A 249 2.63 14.63 -5.56
C VAL A 249 1.58 13.53 -5.78
N ALA A 250 1.26 13.18 -7.04
CA ALA A 250 0.30 12.12 -7.32
C ALA A 250 0.88 10.73 -6.99
N THR A 251 2.16 10.49 -7.30
CA THR A 251 2.88 9.27 -6.91
C THR A 251 2.96 9.13 -5.39
N VAL A 252 3.39 10.19 -4.70
CA VAL A 252 3.45 10.24 -3.23
C VAL A 252 2.08 9.95 -2.61
N ALA A 253 1.03 10.64 -3.06
CA ALA A 253 -0.32 10.44 -2.56
C ALA A 253 -0.84 9.02 -2.86
N CYS A 254 -0.49 8.46 -4.02
CA CYS A 254 -0.87 7.11 -4.42
C CYS A 254 -0.23 6.05 -3.52
N ILE A 255 1.07 6.17 -3.24
CA ILE A 255 1.80 5.28 -2.34
C ILE A 255 1.23 5.40 -0.93
N ASN A 256 1.18 6.60 -0.34
CA ASN A 256 0.72 6.76 1.04
C ASN A 256 -0.73 6.30 1.26
N ARG A 257 -1.62 6.54 0.29
CA ARG A 257 -3.02 6.09 0.37
C ARG A 257 -3.23 4.65 -0.09
N ARG A 258 -2.19 4.02 -0.65
CA ARG A 258 -2.22 2.68 -1.27
C ARG A 258 -3.31 2.51 -2.32
N ARG A 259 -3.69 3.61 -2.99
CA ARG A 259 -4.73 3.66 -4.03
C ARG A 259 -4.65 4.98 -4.79
N ALA A 260 -5.18 5.00 -6.01
CA ALA A 260 -5.29 6.23 -6.80
C ALA A 260 -6.71 6.46 -7.32
N LYS A 261 -7.03 7.74 -7.57
CA LYS A 261 -8.22 8.10 -8.36
C LYS A 261 -8.05 7.79 -9.84
N SER A 262 -6.80 7.88 -10.34
CA SER A 262 -6.46 7.50 -11.72
C SER A 262 -6.58 5.99 -11.87
N PRO A 263 -7.40 5.47 -12.81
CA PRO A 263 -7.55 4.03 -13.03
C PRO A 263 -6.21 3.34 -13.32
N ARG A 264 -5.34 3.97 -14.12
CA ARG A 264 -4.04 3.44 -14.51
C ARG A 264 -3.09 3.30 -13.32
N MET A 265 -3.00 4.34 -12.48
CA MET A 265 -2.20 4.28 -11.26
C MET A 265 -2.76 3.26 -10.26
N ASN A 266 -4.09 3.15 -10.17
CA ASN A 266 -4.70 2.18 -9.28
C ASN A 266 -4.45 0.74 -9.75
N GLU A 267 -4.42 0.49 -11.07
CA GLU A 267 -4.02 -0.80 -11.63
C GLU A 267 -2.57 -1.16 -11.26
N ILE A 268 -1.65 -0.20 -11.33
CA ILE A 268 -0.26 -0.39 -10.87
C ILE A 268 -0.21 -0.74 -9.38
N MET A 269 -1.01 -0.08 -8.54
CA MET A 269 -1.09 -0.41 -7.11
C MET A 269 -1.65 -1.81 -6.85
N LEU A 270 -2.64 -2.27 -7.64
CA LEU A 270 -3.15 -3.64 -7.55
C LEU A 270 -2.06 -4.66 -7.89
N ARG A 271 -1.25 -4.40 -8.93
CA ARG A 271 -0.09 -5.24 -9.29
C ARG A 271 0.97 -5.24 -8.20
N LEU A 272 1.29 -4.08 -7.61
CA LEU A 272 2.19 -3.99 -6.46
C LEU A 272 1.70 -4.87 -5.31
N ARG A 273 0.41 -4.83 -4.98
CA ARG A 273 -0.18 -5.65 -3.90
C ARG A 273 -0.04 -7.15 -4.18
N GLN A 274 -0.14 -7.58 -5.43
CA GLN A 274 0.02 -8.99 -5.81
C GLN A 274 1.48 -9.44 -5.76
N ALA A 275 2.40 -8.54 -6.13
CA ALA A 275 3.84 -8.73 -5.99
C ALA A 275 4.35 -8.56 -4.54
N TRP A 276 3.50 -8.06 -3.63
CA TRP A 276 3.90 -7.73 -2.27
C TRP A 276 4.21 -9.00 -1.47
N PRO A 277 5.37 -9.09 -0.81
CA PRO A 277 5.67 -10.25 0.02
C PRO A 277 4.75 -10.29 1.24
N SER A 278 4.43 -11.49 1.72
CA SER A 278 3.34 -11.75 2.68
C SER A 278 3.52 -11.20 4.11
N LEU A 279 4.53 -10.38 4.39
CA LEU A 279 4.92 -9.96 5.75
C LEU A 279 4.98 -8.43 5.92
N GLY A 280 4.74 -7.97 7.15
CA GLY A 280 5.46 -6.93 7.94
C GLY A 280 6.00 -5.60 7.39
N TYR A 281 6.03 -5.31 6.09
CA TYR A 281 6.74 -4.13 5.58
C TYR A 281 5.99 -2.80 5.72
N CYS A 282 6.69 -1.76 6.13
CA CYS A 282 6.23 -0.38 6.15
C CYS A 282 6.73 0.34 4.89
N VAL A 283 5.85 1.03 4.15
CA VAL A 283 6.26 1.83 2.99
C VAL A 283 5.68 3.22 3.07
N LEU A 284 6.52 4.23 3.01
CA LEU A 284 6.10 5.62 3.08
C LEU A 284 6.59 6.33 1.83
N ALA A 285 5.95 7.43 1.48
CA ALA A 285 6.41 8.30 0.43
C ALA A 285 6.43 9.74 0.91
N ASP A 286 7.50 10.45 0.61
CA ASP A 286 7.67 11.86 0.91
C ASP A 286 7.88 12.64 -0.38
N HIS A 287 7.24 13.80 -0.42
CA HIS A 287 7.43 14.73 -1.51
C HIS A 287 8.76 15.47 -1.34
N VAL A 288 9.63 15.34 -2.33
CA VAL A 288 10.88 16.10 -2.41
C VAL A 288 10.84 17.14 -3.51
N ARG A 289 11.69 18.16 -3.44
CA ARG A 289 11.86 19.10 -4.55
C ARG A 289 12.60 18.40 -5.70
N GLY A 290 12.30 18.77 -6.95
CA GLY A 290 12.95 18.18 -8.13
C GLY A 290 14.49 18.24 -8.10
N GLU A 291 15.08 19.26 -7.48
CA GLU A 291 16.53 19.36 -7.27
C GLU A 291 17.11 18.18 -6.46
N ALA A 292 16.34 17.64 -5.52
CA ALA A 292 16.73 16.47 -4.73
C ALA A 292 16.51 15.14 -5.47
N ASN A 293 15.82 15.16 -6.61
CA ASN A 293 15.58 14.00 -7.48
C ASN A 293 16.58 13.90 -8.66
N GLY A 294 17.58 14.81 -8.71
CA GLY A 294 18.43 14.99 -9.89
C GLY A 294 19.16 13.73 -10.36
N LEU A 295 19.50 12.80 -9.46
CA LEU A 295 20.14 11.54 -9.85
C LEU A 295 19.15 10.58 -10.55
N ALA A 296 17.93 10.43 -10.04
CA ALA A 296 16.94 9.58 -10.68
C ALA A 296 16.41 10.21 -12.00
N ASP A 297 16.26 11.55 -12.04
CA ASP A 297 15.95 12.28 -13.27
C ASP A 297 17.03 12.02 -14.35
N PHE A 298 18.30 12.16 -13.97
CA PHE A 298 19.43 11.83 -14.84
C PHE A 298 19.37 10.38 -15.34
N LEU A 299 19.13 9.41 -14.45
CA LEU A 299 19.04 7.99 -14.82
C LEU A 299 17.88 7.70 -15.78
N SER A 300 16.75 8.43 -15.65
CA SER A 300 15.56 8.22 -16.47
C SER A 300 15.67 8.81 -17.89
N ARG A 301 16.53 9.81 -18.09
CA ARG A 301 16.70 10.54 -19.36
C ARG A 301 17.98 10.22 -20.12
N SER A 302 19.02 9.79 -19.43
CA SER A 302 20.36 9.70 -20.02
C SER A 302 20.58 8.43 -20.82
N SER A 303 21.43 8.54 -21.83
CA SER A 303 21.90 7.38 -22.61
C SER A 303 22.71 6.40 -21.75
N SER A 304 22.79 5.15 -22.17
CA SER A 304 23.59 4.12 -21.49
C SER A 304 25.06 4.54 -21.29
N VAL A 305 25.66 5.20 -22.28
CA VAL A 305 27.04 5.69 -22.21
C VAL A 305 27.22 6.73 -21.11
N GLN A 306 26.34 7.73 -21.04
CA GLN A 306 26.39 8.78 -20.02
C GLN A 306 26.16 8.22 -18.61
N ARG A 307 25.21 7.28 -18.46
CA ARG A 307 24.94 6.62 -17.19
C ARG A 307 26.15 5.85 -16.69
N ASN A 308 26.77 5.05 -17.57
CA ASN A 308 27.95 4.28 -17.19
C ASN A 308 29.13 5.17 -16.79
N GLN A 309 29.32 6.30 -17.46
CA GLN A 309 30.36 7.27 -17.10
C GLN A 309 30.13 7.90 -15.73
N MET A 310 28.88 8.29 -15.42
CA MET A 310 28.54 8.97 -14.18
C MET A 310 28.39 8.03 -12.98
N MET A 311 27.85 6.83 -13.21
CA MET A 311 27.57 5.85 -12.14
C MET A 311 28.75 4.93 -11.85
N SER A 312 29.81 4.95 -12.66
CA SER A 312 31.03 4.18 -12.44
C SER A 312 31.63 4.53 -11.08
N GLY A 313 31.48 3.64 -10.11
CA GLY A 313 32.01 3.79 -8.74
C GLY A 313 31.03 4.33 -7.70
N LEU A 314 29.80 4.69 -8.07
CA LEU A 314 28.77 5.15 -7.10
C LEU A 314 27.92 4.02 -6.54
N GLY A 315 27.72 2.94 -7.29
CA GLY A 315 26.88 1.81 -6.89
C GLY A 315 26.73 0.75 -7.97
N VAL A 316 25.87 -0.24 -7.70
CA VAL A 316 25.66 -1.40 -8.57
C VAL A 316 24.38 -1.24 -9.40
N GLU A 317 24.48 -1.46 -10.71
CA GLU A 317 23.29 -1.53 -11.57
C GLU A 317 22.51 -2.82 -11.29
N VAL A 318 21.22 -2.69 -11.02
CA VAL A 318 20.33 -3.82 -10.76
C VAL A 318 19.50 -4.13 -12.00
N ASN A 319 19.49 -5.41 -12.38
CA ASN A 319 18.57 -5.91 -13.39
C ASN A 319 17.15 -6.00 -12.82
N VAL A 320 16.27 -5.08 -13.24
CA VAL A 320 14.87 -5.01 -12.79
C VAL A 320 13.90 -5.76 -13.71
N ALA A 321 14.37 -6.47 -14.74
CA ALA A 321 13.53 -7.27 -15.61
C ALA A 321 12.66 -8.32 -14.86
N PRO A 322 13.18 -9.04 -13.84
CA PRO A 322 12.35 -9.97 -13.07
C PRO A 322 11.20 -9.29 -12.31
N ILE A 323 11.44 -8.08 -11.79
CA ILE A 323 10.41 -7.29 -11.09
C ILE A 323 9.34 -6.83 -12.09
N LEU A 324 9.75 -6.33 -13.25
CA LEU A 324 8.81 -5.97 -14.32
C LEU A 324 7.98 -7.16 -14.79
N GLN A 325 8.59 -8.34 -14.91
CA GLN A 325 7.89 -9.55 -15.31
C GLN A 325 6.84 -9.96 -14.27
N MET A 326 7.20 -9.90 -12.98
CA MET A 326 6.27 -10.14 -11.87
C MET A 326 5.07 -9.19 -11.93
N LEU A 327 5.31 -7.89 -12.09
CA LEU A 327 4.25 -6.89 -12.20
C LEU A 327 3.39 -7.09 -13.45
N ALA A 328 3.99 -7.45 -14.58
CA ALA A 328 3.29 -7.66 -15.85
C ALA A 328 2.33 -8.87 -15.79
N LEU A 329 2.76 -9.96 -15.14
CA LEU A 329 2.01 -11.22 -15.04
C LEU A 329 0.90 -11.19 -13.98
N SER A 330 0.90 -10.22 -13.06
CA SER A 330 0.01 -10.23 -11.90
C SER A 330 -1.49 -10.03 -12.22
N LEU A 331 -1.90 -9.78 -13.48
CA LEU A 331 -3.33 -9.58 -13.83
C LEU A 331 -4.01 -10.72 -14.60
N LEU A 332 -3.37 -11.89 -14.68
CA LEU A 332 -3.99 -13.14 -15.14
C LEU A 332 -4.52 -13.96 -13.95
#